data_AF-A0A0P9Q9L1-F1
#
_entry.id   AF-A0A0P9Q9L1-F1
#
_cell.length_a   1.000
_cell.length_b   1.000
_cell.length_c   1.000
_cell.angle_alpha   90.00
_cell.angle_beta   90.00
_cell.angle_gamma   90.00
#
_symmetry.space_group_name_H-M   'P 1'
#
loop_
_entity.id
_entity.type
_entity.pdbx_description
1 polymer ?
#
loop_
_entity_poly.entity_id
_entity_poly.type
_entity_poly.pdbx_seq_one_letter_code
_entity_poly.pdbx_strand_id
1 'polypeptide(L)' 'TTITDSVDDTGLTLSASETITEGGSIVYTATLSNPAQTPVTVTLSNGSVITIAAGETTGTVAVNTPANDVYN' A
#
# COMPACT_ATOMS: atom_id res chain seq x y z
N THR A 1 24.08 26.26 20.86
CA THR A 1 23.20 25.08 20.90
C THR A 1 23.12 24.54 19.49
N THR A 2 23.71 23.39 19.21
CA THR A 2 23.66 22.80 17.87
C THR A 2 22.34 22.06 17.76
N ILE A 3 21.43 22.55 16.94
CA ILE A 3 20.22 21.82 16.58
C ILE A 3 20.60 20.93 15.41
N THR A 4 20.60 19.63 15.62
CA THR A 4 20.70 18.64 14.54
C THR A 4 19.27 18.40 14.08
N ASP A 5 18.89 19.01 12.97
CA ASP A 5 17.65 18.66 12.29
C ASP A 5 17.88 17.32 11.60
N SER A 6 17.10 16.29 11.96
CA SER A 6 17.17 14.97 11.35
C SER A 6 16.13 14.95 10.24
N VAL A 7 16.60 14.90 8.99
CA VAL A 7 15.70 14.64 7.86
C VAL A 7 15.36 13.16 7.89
N ASP A 8 14.21 12.82 8.47
CA ASP A 8 13.65 11.47 8.42
C ASP A 8 13.00 11.24 7.05
N ASP A 9 13.80 10.88 6.05
CA ASP A 9 13.30 10.46 4.75
C ASP A 9 12.62 9.10 4.87
N THR A 10 11.28 9.09 4.90
CA THR A 10 10.48 7.86 4.82
C THR A 10 10.30 7.45 3.36
N GLY A 11 11.00 6.41 2.91
CA GLY A 11 10.81 5.82 1.59
C GLY A 11 9.56 4.93 1.58
N LEU A 12 8.72 5.08 0.56
CA LEU A 12 7.55 4.22 0.33
C LEU A 12 7.80 3.32 -0.88
N THR A 13 7.61 2.01 -0.69
CA THR A 13 7.60 1.03 -1.78
C THR A 13 6.21 0.39 -1.88
N LEU A 14 5.72 0.20 -3.10
CA LEU A 14 4.43 -0.41 -3.38
C LEU A 14 4.64 -1.65 -4.24
N SER A 15 4.16 -2.80 -3.78
CA SER A 15 4.15 -4.05 -4.54
C SER A 15 2.74 -4.59 -4.70
N ALA A 16 2.53 -5.38 -5.75
CA ALA A 16 1.28 -6.09 -6.02
C ALA A 16 1.58 -7.57 -6.23
N SER A 17 0.63 -8.45 -5.87
CA SER A 17 0.73 -9.88 -6.16
C SER A 17 0.77 -10.14 -7.66
N GLU A 18 1.78 -10.87 -8.15
CA GLU A 18 2.06 -11.09 -9.58
C GLU A 18 1.08 -12.05 -10.29
N THR A 19 0.41 -12.94 -9.57
CA THR A 19 -0.48 -13.95 -10.14
C THR A 19 -1.94 -13.59 -9.95
N ILE A 20 -2.56 -13.12 -11.03
CA ILE A 20 -4.00 -12.82 -11.10
C ILE A 20 -4.68 -13.97 -11.85
N THR A 21 -5.52 -14.72 -11.15
CA THR A 21 -6.52 -15.59 -11.79
C THR A 21 -7.72 -14.73 -12.16
N GLU A 22 -8.43 -15.01 -13.26
CA GLU A 22 -9.72 -14.36 -13.55
C GLU A 22 -10.67 -14.56 -12.36
N GLY A 23 -11.26 -13.47 -11.85
CA GLY A 23 -12.06 -13.49 -10.61
C GLY A 23 -11.24 -13.62 -9.31
N GLY A 24 -9.93 -13.44 -9.39
CA GLY A 24 -9.01 -13.44 -8.25
C GLY A 24 -8.96 -12.10 -7.51
N SER A 25 -8.10 -12.02 -6.49
CA SER A 25 -7.85 -10.81 -5.71
C SER A 25 -6.41 -10.36 -5.89
N ILE A 26 -6.21 -9.07 -6.12
CA ILE A 26 -4.89 -8.42 -6.15
C ILE A 26 -4.59 -7.93 -4.74
N VAL A 27 -3.53 -8.43 -4.13
CA VAL A 27 -3.05 -7.91 -2.85
C VAL A 27 -1.99 -6.85 -3.12
N TYR A 28 -2.28 -5.62 -2.76
CA TYR A 28 -1.30 -4.54 -2.76
C TYR A 28 -0.69 -4.41 -1.38
N THR A 29 0.65 -4.30 -1.31
CA THR A 29 1.40 -4.09 -0.07
C THR A 29 2.20 -2.80 -0.19
N ALA A 30 1.94 -1.87 0.72
CA ALA A 30 2.72 -0.67 0.90
C ALA A 30 3.70 -0.87 2.06
N THR A 31 4.98 -0.61 1.83
CA THR A 31 6.05 -0.76 2.83
C THR A 31 6.82 0.55 2.96
N LEU A 32 6.88 1.07 4.18
CA LEU A 32 7.69 2.21 4.59
C LEU A 32 9.07 1.75 5.05
N SER A 33 10.10 2.55 4.80
CA SER A 33 11.46 2.33 5.32
C SER A 33 11.56 2.49 6.84
N ASN A 34 10.61 3.19 7.46
CA ASN A 34 10.56 3.49 8.88
C ASN A 34 9.11 3.35 9.39
N PRO A 35 8.91 3.03 10.68
CA PRO A 35 7.57 3.01 11.27
C PRO A 35 6.85 4.34 11.09
N ALA A 36 5.57 4.28 10.72
CA ALA A 36 4.76 5.46 10.53
C ALA A 36 4.60 6.21 11.87
N GLN A 37 5.02 7.47 11.94
CA GLN A 37 4.82 8.27 13.17
C GLN A 37 3.34 8.64 13.38
N THR A 38 2.60 8.79 12.29
CA THR A 38 1.16 9.01 12.25
C THR A 38 0.54 8.09 11.20
N PRO A 39 -0.77 7.80 11.25
CA PRO A 39 -1.40 6.94 10.25
C PRO A 39 -1.18 7.49 8.83
N VAL A 40 -0.63 6.65 7.94
CA VAL A 40 -0.39 7.00 6.54
C VAL A 40 -1.48 6.35 5.69
N THR A 41 -2.03 7.12 4.75
CA THR A 41 -2.99 6.62 3.77
C THR A 41 -2.39 6.68 2.37
N VAL A 42 -2.46 5.57 1.65
CA VAL A 42 -2.01 5.46 0.27
C VAL A 42 -3.23 5.15 -0.58
N THR A 43 -3.58 6.09 -1.45
CA THR A 43 -4.68 5.91 -2.40
C THR A 43 -4.12 5.37 -3.72
N LEU A 44 -4.58 4.20 -4.13
CA LEU A 44 -4.22 3.57 -5.39
C LEU A 44 -5.03 4.18 -6.54
N SER A 45 -4.50 4.11 -7.76
CA SER A 45 -5.19 4.62 -8.97
C SER A 45 -6.53 3.94 -9.26
N ASN A 46 -6.74 2.73 -8.72
CA ASN A 46 -8.02 2.01 -8.79
C ASN A 46 -9.04 2.47 -7.72
N GLY A 47 -8.71 3.47 -6.91
CA GLY A 47 -9.57 4.01 -5.84
C GLY A 47 -9.48 3.26 -4.50
N SER A 48 -8.68 2.18 -4.43
CA SER A 48 -8.48 1.44 -3.17
C SER A 48 -7.53 2.19 -2.23
N VAL A 49 -7.74 2.05 -0.93
CA VAL A 49 -6.96 2.75 0.09
C VAL A 49 -6.21 1.75 0.97
N ILE A 50 -4.89 1.90 1.03
CA ILE A 50 -4.05 1.22 2.01
C ILE A 50 -3.87 2.15 3.20
N THR A 51 -4.11 1.63 4.40
CA THR A 51 -3.82 2.34 5.65
C THR A 51 -2.67 1.68 6.37
N ILE A 52 -1.64 2.45 6.68
CA ILE A 52 -0.51 2.04 7.52
C ILE A 52 -0.70 2.73 8.87
N ALA A 53 -0.96 1.95 9.92
CA ALA A 53 -1.20 2.49 11.25
C ALA A 53 0.07 3.12 11.83
N ALA A 54 -0.08 4.03 12.78
CA ALA A 54 1.06 4.57 13.51
C ALA A 54 1.81 3.43 14.23
N GLY A 55 3.14 3.44 14.13
CA GLY A 55 4.02 2.38 14.62
C GLY A 55 4.24 1.23 13.64
N GLU A 56 3.45 1.14 12.57
CA GLU A 56 3.60 0.10 11.55
C GLU A 56 4.45 0.57 10.38
N THR A 57 5.13 -0.37 9.74
CA THR A 57 5.87 -0.14 8.50
C THR A 57 5.12 -0.62 7.27
N THR A 58 4.06 -1.42 7.45
CA THR A 58 3.37 -2.06 6.33
C THR A 58 1.86 -1.89 6.41
N GLY A 59 1.23 -1.82 5.24
CA GLY A 59 -0.22 -1.88 5.09
C GLY A 59 -0.57 -2.64 3.83
N THR A 60 -1.71 -3.32 3.84
CA THR A 60 -2.19 -4.11 2.70
C THR A 60 -3.62 -3.77 2.35
N VAL A 61 -3.97 -3.93 1.07
CA VAL A 61 -5.36 -3.91 0.61
C VAL A 61 -5.56 -4.99 -0.44
N ALA A 62 -6.65 -5.74 -0.31
CA ALA A 62 -7.06 -6.74 -1.29
C ALA A 62 -8.13 -6.13 -2.20
N VAL A 63 -7.90 -6.18 -3.51
CA VAL A 63 -8.79 -5.64 -4.53
C VAL A 63 -9.25 -6.79 -5.41
N ASN A 64 -10.55 -7.07 -5.39
CA ASN A 64 -11.11 -8.13 -6.20
C ASN A 64 -11.16 -7.69 -7.67
N THR A 65 -10.67 -8.56 -8.55
CA THR A 65 -10.83 -8.38 -9.99
C THR A 65 -12.24 -8.82 -10.40
N PRO A 66 -12.90 -8.10 -11.32
CA PRO A 66 -14.14 -8.60 -11.90
C PRO A 66 -13.87 -9.96 -12.55
N ALA A 67 -14.82 -10.89 -12.41
CA ALA A 67 -14.81 -12.08 -13.24
C ALA A 67 -14.97 -11.65 -14.71
N ASN A 68 -14.26 -12.32 -15.62
CA ASN A 68 -14.39 -12.08 -17.05
C ASN A 68 -15.87 -12.23 -17.43
N ASP A 69 -16.46 -11.16 -17.99
CA ASP A 69 -17.86 -11.18 -18.40
C ASP A 69 -17.93 -12.02 -19.67
N VAL A 70 -18.68 -13.13 -19.62
CA VAL A 70 -18.88 -14.00 -20.77
C VAL A 70 -19.48 -13.16 -21.88
N TYR A 71 -18.80 -13.10 -23.03
CA TYR A 71 -19.31 -12.46 -24.24
C TYR A 71 -20.64 -13.15 -24.60
N ASN A 72 -21.76 -12.49 -24.31
CA ASN A 72 -23.11 -12.95 -24.67
C ASN A 72 -23.50 -12.45 -26.06
#